data_AF-A0A7S0SZW7-F1
#
_entry.id   AF-A0A7S0SZW7-F1
#
_cell.length_a   1.000
_cell.length_b   1.000
_cell.length_c   1.000
_cell.angle_alpha   90.00
_cell.angle_beta   90.00
_cell.angle_gamma   90.00
#
_symmetry.space_group_name_H-M   'P 1'
#
loop_
_entity.id
_entity.type
_entity.pdbx_description
1 polymer ?
#
loop_
_entity_poly.entity_id
_entity_poly.type
_entity_poly.pdbx_seq_one_letter_code
_entity_poly.pdbx_strand_id
1 'polypeptide(L)'
;GAGGSGGAGGTVSMRGAGERSGSRGMDAIDAAESGLAFAPGAIRVSFSHLYDTLGLCLVDDRSTLLLYSLLHGNTSFLEYCLVRQDMDTVMLPLMEMLYNAPSRTPNQIYILLIIVLILSQDASFNANIHKLVVRDVPWYKERMLRDTTLGSLLMVLLIRTVKYNLSKLRDVYLHTNCLAALANMAPHCRDMSAYAAQRLVSLFDMLARKYTRLADAAAAAGLDVLAPGAEGGSGGDGDGDRDGVGGGAPAEMHIFADFLRIVLEIINSTLTYALPKNPEVVYALLHRQELFEPFAQHPRFSELVLNIKNVLAYFNRSMDAAGMDAAQWTTERVTEVITAAAAKFRAESHVRVFQELRFTYEEETSPEEFFVPYVWSLV
;
A
#
# COMPACT_ATOMS: atom_id res chain seq x y z
N GLY A 1 -14.86 29.74 4.75
CA GLY A 1 -13.58 29.87 5.46
C GLY A 1 -12.62 28.90 4.83
N ALA A 2 -11.47 29.40 4.38
CA ALA A 2 -10.48 28.66 3.59
C ALA A 2 -9.96 27.43 4.35
N GLY A 3 -10.07 26.26 3.73
CA GLY A 3 -9.40 25.05 4.17
C GLY A 3 -7.97 25.04 3.63
N GLY A 4 -7.03 25.54 4.42
CA GLY A 4 -5.61 25.26 4.22
C GLY A 4 -5.32 23.88 4.80
N SER A 5 -5.04 22.90 3.94
CA SER A 5 -4.45 21.63 4.36
C SER A 5 -2.97 21.87 4.70
N GLY A 6 -2.70 22.17 5.98
CA GLY A 6 -1.35 22.15 6.53
C GLY A 6 -0.76 20.73 6.41
N GLY A 7 0.57 20.67 6.30
CA GLY A 7 1.34 19.44 6.11
C GLY A 7 0.88 18.33 7.06
N ALA A 8 0.69 17.13 6.52
CA ALA A 8 0.42 15.96 7.33
C ALA A 8 1.63 15.75 8.23
N GLY A 9 1.45 15.64 9.55
CA GLY A 9 2.54 15.58 10.54
C GLY A 9 3.48 14.35 10.46
N GLY A 10 3.72 13.79 9.28
CA GLY A 10 4.71 12.76 8.99
C GLY A 10 4.98 12.63 7.49
N THR A 11 6.24 12.35 7.15
CA THR A 11 6.72 12.03 5.81
C THR A 11 6.88 10.53 5.62
N VAL A 12 6.95 10.10 4.35
CA VAL A 12 7.28 8.72 3.98
C VAL A 12 8.72 8.69 3.52
N SER A 13 9.53 7.84 4.15
CA SER A 13 10.95 7.69 3.81
C SER A 13 11.22 6.30 3.25
N MET A 14 12.08 6.24 2.22
CA MET A 14 12.53 5.01 1.59
C MET A 14 13.94 4.68 2.11
N ARG A 15 14.11 3.54 2.81
CA ARG A 15 15.42 3.14 3.35
C ARG A 15 16.17 2.17 2.46
N GLY A 16 17.49 2.36 2.37
CA GLY A 16 18.46 1.30 2.07
C GLY A 16 18.66 0.40 3.29
N ALA A 17 18.71 -0.92 3.11
CA ALA A 17 18.70 -1.89 4.20
C ALA A 17 19.92 -1.75 5.14
N GLY A 18 19.67 -1.36 6.39
CA GLY A 18 20.57 -1.60 7.52
C GLY A 18 19.93 -2.65 8.43
N GLU A 19 20.63 -3.77 8.62
CA GLU A 19 20.22 -4.88 9.49
C GLU A 19 20.00 -4.40 10.93
N ARG A 20 18.84 -4.71 11.52
CA ARG A 20 18.65 -4.70 12.97
C ARG A 20 18.54 -6.15 13.44
N SER A 21 19.57 -6.62 14.13
CA SER A 21 19.56 -7.91 14.83
C SER A 21 18.60 -7.88 16.02
N GLY A 22 17.60 -8.74 16.04
CA GLY A 22 16.68 -8.94 17.15
C GLY A 22 17.26 -9.84 18.24
N SER A 23 17.08 -9.43 19.51
CA SER A 23 17.29 -10.30 20.69
C SER A 23 16.66 -9.75 21.98
N ARG A 24 15.69 -8.82 21.94
CA ARG A 24 15.12 -8.19 23.17
C ARG A 24 13.59 -8.22 23.31
N GLY A 25 12.84 -8.78 22.36
CA GLY A 25 11.37 -8.71 22.35
C GLY A 25 10.66 -9.70 23.30
N MET A 26 11.23 -10.88 23.54
CA MET A 26 10.51 -11.95 24.27
C MET A 26 10.30 -11.64 25.76
N ASP A 27 11.32 -11.08 26.43
CA ASP A 27 11.27 -10.81 27.88
C ASP A 27 10.29 -9.69 28.26
N ALA A 28 9.98 -8.78 27.34
CA ALA A 28 9.05 -7.67 27.57
C ALA A 28 7.58 -8.07 27.39
N ILE A 29 7.30 -9.00 26.47
CA ILE A 29 5.95 -9.53 26.20
C ILE A 29 5.46 -10.36 27.38
N ASP A 30 6.31 -11.27 27.89
CA ASP A 30 6.00 -12.05 29.08
C ASP A 30 5.79 -11.16 30.31
N ALA A 31 6.53 -10.04 30.44
CA ALA A 31 6.33 -9.09 31.55
C ALA A 31 5.02 -8.29 31.44
N ALA A 32 4.56 -7.99 30.22
CA ALA A 32 3.28 -7.32 29.96
C ALA A 32 2.07 -8.24 30.20
N GLU A 33 2.22 -9.55 30.00
CA GLU A 33 1.20 -10.56 30.34
C GLU A 33 1.26 -11.00 31.81
N SER A 34 2.45 -11.11 32.41
CA SER A 34 2.65 -11.74 33.75
C SER A 34 2.60 -10.79 34.95
N GLY A 35 2.54 -9.47 34.74
CA GLY A 35 2.33 -8.52 35.84
C GLY A 35 3.47 -8.46 36.88
N LEU A 36 4.69 -8.90 36.57
CA LEU A 36 5.80 -8.88 37.53
C LEU A 36 6.67 -7.60 37.43
N ALA A 37 6.57 -6.81 38.51
CA ALA A 37 7.39 -5.69 39.03
C ALA A 37 8.40 -4.93 38.13
N PHE A 38 8.04 -3.71 37.73
CA PHE A 38 8.92 -2.52 37.75
C PHE A 38 8.10 -1.32 38.25
N ALA A 39 8.72 -0.54 39.14
CA ALA A 39 8.29 0.72 39.80
C ALA A 39 6.96 0.72 40.62
N PRO A 40 7.00 0.97 41.95
CA PRO A 40 5.80 1.24 42.73
C PRO A 40 5.17 2.58 42.30
N GLY A 41 3.91 2.54 41.87
CA GLY A 41 3.13 3.72 41.48
C GLY A 41 2.81 3.85 39.98
N ALA A 42 3.35 2.98 39.12
CA ALA A 42 2.99 2.95 37.71
C ALA A 42 1.62 2.27 37.51
N ILE A 43 0.66 2.96 36.89
CA ILE A 43 -0.60 2.37 36.43
C ILE A 43 -0.25 1.36 35.34
N ARG A 44 -0.61 0.09 35.56
CA ARG A 44 -0.42 -0.98 34.56
C ARG A 44 -1.69 -1.17 33.76
N VAL A 45 -1.55 -1.24 32.46
CA VAL A 45 -2.64 -1.56 31.53
C VAL A 45 -2.26 -2.86 30.82
N SER A 46 -3.13 -3.87 30.91
CA SER A 46 -2.96 -5.11 30.14
C SER A 46 -3.05 -4.79 28.66
N PHE A 47 -2.03 -5.17 27.88
CA PHE A 47 -2.03 -4.97 26.43
C PHE A 47 -3.13 -5.77 25.75
N SER A 48 -3.50 -6.95 26.27
CA SER A 48 -4.64 -7.70 25.75
C SER A 48 -5.94 -6.96 25.94
N HIS A 49 -6.24 -6.52 27.17
CA HIS A 49 -7.47 -5.77 27.42
C HIS A 49 -7.51 -4.46 26.64
N LEU A 50 -6.37 -3.78 26.51
CA LEU A 50 -6.26 -2.56 25.71
C LEU A 50 -6.52 -2.85 24.22
N TYR A 51 -5.92 -3.90 23.67
CA TYR A 51 -6.11 -4.32 22.28
C TYR A 51 -7.57 -4.67 21.99
N ASP A 52 -8.20 -5.48 22.83
CA ASP A 52 -9.60 -5.89 22.68
C ASP A 52 -10.54 -4.68 22.81
N THR A 53 -10.27 -3.78 23.75
CA THR A 53 -11.05 -2.54 23.92
C THR A 53 -10.90 -1.60 22.73
N LEU A 54 -9.69 -1.45 22.17
CA LEU A 54 -9.47 -0.66 20.97
C LEU A 54 -10.23 -1.26 19.79
N GLY A 55 -10.17 -2.58 19.57
CA GLY A 55 -10.92 -3.26 18.52
C GLY A 55 -12.43 -2.99 18.56
N LEU A 56 -13.02 -2.91 19.76
CA LEU A 56 -14.44 -2.63 19.96
C LEU A 56 -14.81 -1.14 19.80
N CYS A 57 -13.86 -0.24 20.08
CA CYS A 57 -14.12 1.20 20.20
C CYS A 57 -13.58 2.03 19.02
N LEU A 58 -12.89 1.42 18.04
CA LEU A 58 -12.35 2.10 16.85
C LEU A 58 -13.45 2.51 15.87
N VAL A 59 -14.20 3.56 16.22
CA VAL A 59 -15.35 4.06 15.43
C VAL A 59 -15.22 5.54 15.04
N ASP A 60 -14.33 6.27 15.70
CA ASP A 60 -14.22 7.73 15.62
C ASP A 60 -12.78 8.25 15.60
N ASP A 61 -12.63 9.56 15.44
CA ASP A 61 -11.34 10.25 15.36
C ASP A 61 -10.51 10.10 16.64
N ARG A 62 -11.16 10.15 17.82
CA ARG A 62 -10.48 10.10 19.12
C ARG A 62 -9.85 8.74 19.38
N SER A 63 -10.60 7.67 19.15
CA SER A 63 -10.12 6.29 19.27
C SER A 63 -9.01 5.98 18.27
N THR A 64 -9.11 6.52 17.05
CA THR A 64 -8.07 6.36 16.02
C THR A 64 -6.78 7.09 16.40
N LEU A 65 -6.87 8.34 16.89
CA LEU A 65 -5.71 9.08 17.39
C LEU A 65 -5.04 8.40 18.58
N LEU A 66 -5.84 7.87 19.51
CA LEU A 66 -5.31 7.12 20.65
C LEU A 66 -4.53 5.89 20.17
N LEU A 67 -5.08 5.13 19.21
CA LEU A 67 -4.37 3.99 18.61
C LEU A 67 -3.06 4.44 17.95
N TYR A 68 -3.08 5.52 17.18
CA TYR A 68 -1.86 6.09 16.60
C TYR A 68 -0.83 6.41 17.69
N SER A 69 -1.20 7.16 18.73
CA SER A 69 -0.28 7.54 19.81
C SER A 69 0.30 6.34 20.54
N LEU A 70 -0.48 5.26 20.71
CA LEU A 70 -0.01 4.02 21.32
C LEU A 70 0.95 3.25 20.40
N LEU A 71 0.63 3.12 19.11
CA LEU A 71 1.49 2.40 18.16
C LEU A 71 2.80 3.15 17.88
N HIS A 72 2.75 4.49 17.78
CA HIS A 72 3.93 5.31 17.51
C HIS A 72 4.77 5.53 18.77
N GLY A 73 4.13 5.87 19.90
CA GLY A 73 4.82 6.25 21.14
C GLY A 73 5.20 5.10 22.07
N ASN A 74 4.68 3.88 21.84
CA ASN A 74 4.97 2.72 22.69
C ASN A 74 5.38 1.51 21.84
N THR A 75 6.69 1.31 21.69
CA THR A 75 7.26 0.22 20.90
C THR A 75 6.85 -1.15 21.42
N SER A 76 6.70 -1.33 22.74
CA SER A 76 6.26 -2.61 23.32
C SER A 76 4.81 -2.93 22.96
N PHE A 77 3.94 -1.92 22.88
CA PHE A 77 2.56 -2.14 22.43
C PHE A 77 2.50 -2.43 20.92
N LEU A 78 3.33 -1.75 20.11
CA LEU A 78 3.45 -2.06 18.68
C LEU A 78 3.94 -3.50 18.46
N GLU A 79 5.02 -3.91 19.11
CA GLU A 79 5.55 -5.29 19.04
C GLU A 79 4.49 -6.31 19.47
N TYR A 80 3.78 -6.01 20.56
CA TYR A 80 2.65 -6.82 21.01
C TYR A 80 1.58 -6.97 19.92
N CYS A 81 1.16 -5.87 19.27
CA CYS A 81 0.21 -5.95 18.17
C CYS A 81 0.73 -6.81 17.02
N LEU A 82 1.99 -6.62 16.60
CA LEU A 82 2.59 -7.29 15.44
C LEU A 82 2.68 -8.82 15.57
N VAL A 83 2.81 -9.34 16.80
CA VAL A 83 2.88 -10.79 17.04
C VAL A 83 1.52 -11.48 17.16
N ARG A 84 0.41 -10.71 17.20
CA ARG A 84 -0.94 -11.28 17.31
C ARG A 84 -1.40 -11.97 16.05
N GLN A 85 -2.22 -13.02 16.24
CA GLN A 85 -2.83 -13.79 15.15
C GLN A 85 -4.20 -13.27 14.74
N ASP A 86 -4.88 -12.54 15.61
CA ASP A 86 -6.23 -12.00 15.43
C ASP A 86 -6.21 -10.52 15.05
N MET A 87 -5.30 -10.16 14.14
CA MET A 87 -5.08 -8.79 13.69
C MET A 87 -6.32 -8.14 13.06
N ASP A 88 -7.28 -8.95 12.61
CA ASP A 88 -8.59 -8.52 12.12
C ASP A 88 -9.40 -7.76 13.17
N THR A 89 -9.17 -8.00 14.48
CA THR A 89 -9.81 -7.27 15.58
C THR A 89 -9.60 -5.75 15.51
N VAL A 90 -8.39 -5.31 15.16
CA VAL A 90 -8.06 -3.87 15.01
C VAL A 90 -8.16 -3.43 13.55
N MET A 91 -7.76 -4.30 12.62
CA MET A 91 -7.69 -3.93 11.21
C MET A 91 -9.06 -3.81 10.54
N LEU A 92 -10.06 -4.64 10.88
CA LEU A 92 -11.39 -4.54 10.26
C LEU A 92 -12.09 -3.21 10.57
N PRO A 93 -12.12 -2.72 11.82
CA PRO A 93 -12.64 -1.38 12.12
C PRO A 93 -11.90 -0.26 11.37
N LEU A 94 -10.55 -0.31 11.32
CA LEU A 94 -9.74 0.66 10.57
C LEU A 94 -10.08 0.66 9.07
N MET A 95 -10.22 -0.54 8.51
CA MET A 95 -10.61 -0.74 7.11
C MET A 95 -12.02 -0.23 6.81
N GLU A 96 -12.97 -0.42 7.72
CA GLU A 96 -14.33 0.11 7.59
C GLU A 96 -14.34 1.65 7.66
N MET A 97 -13.54 2.25 8.54
CA MET A 97 -13.37 3.70 8.58
C MET A 97 -12.74 4.23 7.28
N LEU A 98 -11.73 3.54 6.75
CA LEU A 98 -11.08 3.89 5.47
C LEU A 98 -12.04 3.71 4.28
N TYR A 99 -12.88 2.68 4.30
CA TYR A 99 -13.93 2.49 3.29
C TYR A 99 -14.87 3.69 3.20
N ASN A 100 -15.20 4.25 4.36
CA ASN A 100 -16.04 5.43 4.53
C ASN A 100 -15.26 6.75 4.42
N ALA A 101 -14.05 6.76 3.84
CA ALA A 101 -13.24 7.96 3.62
C ALA A 101 -14.01 9.17 3.04
N PRO A 102 -14.99 9.02 2.11
CA PRO A 102 -15.78 10.15 1.62
C PRO A 102 -16.58 10.90 2.69
N SER A 103 -16.86 10.26 3.83
CA SER A 103 -17.60 10.81 4.96
C SER A 103 -16.68 11.16 6.14
N ARG A 104 -15.36 11.00 5.99
CA ARG A 104 -14.37 11.27 7.04
C ARG A 104 -13.64 12.59 6.76
N THR A 105 -13.07 13.17 7.81
CA THR A 105 -12.21 14.36 7.67
C THR A 105 -10.88 13.97 7.01
N PRO A 106 -10.20 14.88 6.27
CA PRO A 106 -8.87 14.62 5.75
C PRO A 106 -7.90 14.16 6.85
N ASN A 107 -7.94 14.80 8.02
CA ASN A 107 -7.11 14.45 9.17
C ASN A 107 -7.33 13.00 9.62
N GLN A 108 -8.57 12.53 9.70
CA GLN A 108 -8.86 11.14 10.05
C GLN A 108 -8.32 10.17 9.00
N ILE A 109 -8.50 10.47 7.70
CA ILE A 109 -7.94 9.65 6.62
C ILE A 109 -6.42 9.55 6.75
N TYR A 110 -5.75 10.67 7.07
CA TYR A 110 -4.32 10.69 7.32
C TYR A 110 -3.90 9.75 8.44
N ILE A 111 -4.52 9.86 9.62
CA ILE A 111 -4.18 8.99 10.75
C ILE A 111 -4.43 7.52 10.40
N LEU A 112 -5.54 7.19 9.74
CA LEU A 112 -5.82 5.81 9.30
C LEU A 112 -4.71 5.27 8.39
N LEU A 113 -4.27 6.07 7.42
CA LEU A 113 -3.19 5.66 6.51
C LEU A 113 -1.82 5.58 7.21
N ILE A 114 -1.54 6.48 8.16
CA ILE A 114 -0.32 6.43 8.98
C ILE A 114 -0.30 5.16 9.83
N ILE A 115 -1.41 4.79 10.47
CA ILE A 115 -1.50 3.54 11.23
C ILE A 115 -1.25 2.34 10.32
N VAL A 116 -1.88 2.30 9.13
CA VAL A 116 -1.63 1.24 8.15
C VAL A 116 -0.16 1.21 7.72
N LEU A 117 0.47 2.37 7.52
CA LEU A 117 1.87 2.47 7.17
C LEU A 117 2.78 1.98 8.31
N ILE A 118 2.51 2.36 9.56
CA ILE A 118 3.21 1.87 10.77
C ILE A 118 3.17 0.34 10.84
N LEU A 119 2.00 -0.26 10.67
CA LEU A 119 1.86 -1.71 10.72
C LEU A 119 2.52 -2.40 9.52
N SER A 120 2.34 -1.87 8.31
CA SER A 120 2.89 -2.44 7.07
C SER A 120 4.41 -2.40 6.98
N GLN A 121 5.10 -1.63 7.84
CA GLN A 121 6.57 -1.63 7.87
C GLN A 121 7.16 -2.97 8.30
N ASP A 122 6.40 -3.78 9.05
CA ASP A 122 6.83 -5.09 9.49
C ASP A 122 6.48 -6.20 8.48
N ALA A 123 7.49 -6.98 8.09
CA ALA A 123 7.34 -8.08 7.14
C ALA A 123 6.45 -9.20 7.68
N SER A 124 6.45 -9.44 9.00
CA SER A 124 5.64 -10.50 9.63
C SER A 124 4.16 -10.13 9.59
N PHE A 125 3.83 -8.87 9.89
CA PHE A 125 2.48 -8.33 9.70
C PHE A 125 2.00 -8.55 8.27
N ASN A 126 2.77 -8.12 7.27
CA ASN A 126 2.39 -8.28 5.87
C ASN A 126 2.16 -9.74 5.51
N ALA A 127 3.03 -10.66 5.94
CA ALA A 127 2.87 -12.08 5.70
C ALA A 127 1.66 -12.70 6.42
N ASN A 128 1.27 -12.18 7.59
CA ASN A 128 0.21 -12.73 8.42
C ASN A 128 -1.18 -12.27 7.96
N ILE A 129 -1.36 -11.01 7.57
CA ILE A 129 -2.67 -10.52 7.09
C ILE A 129 -3.16 -11.25 5.83
N HIS A 130 -2.25 -11.78 5.01
CA HIS A 130 -2.61 -12.59 3.84
C HIS A 130 -3.03 -14.04 4.20
N LYS A 131 -2.85 -14.49 5.45
CA LYS A 131 -3.30 -15.81 5.93
C LYS A 131 -4.65 -15.75 6.66
N LEU A 132 -5.05 -14.56 7.11
CA LEU A 132 -6.30 -14.36 7.85
C LEU A 132 -7.47 -14.25 6.87
N VAL A 133 -8.40 -15.20 6.94
CA VAL A 133 -9.58 -15.26 6.08
C VAL A 133 -10.75 -14.58 6.78
N VAL A 134 -11.27 -13.52 6.16
CA VAL A 134 -12.47 -12.81 6.56
C VAL A 134 -13.65 -13.37 5.79
N ARG A 135 -14.59 -14.01 6.51
CA ARG A 135 -15.72 -14.73 5.90
C ARG A 135 -16.71 -13.81 5.19
N ASP A 136 -17.03 -12.68 5.80
CA ASP A 136 -17.96 -11.69 5.25
C ASP A 136 -17.53 -10.27 5.60
N VAL A 137 -17.83 -9.34 4.70
CA VAL A 137 -17.51 -7.91 4.81
C VAL A 137 -18.78 -7.11 4.50
N PRO A 138 -19.75 -7.06 5.43
CA PRO A 138 -21.10 -6.59 5.15
C PRO A 138 -21.16 -5.09 4.79
N TRP A 139 -20.19 -4.29 5.23
CA TRP A 139 -20.10 -2.88 4.92
C TRP A 139 -19.56 -2.58 3.51
N TYR A 140 -18.88 -3.53 2.84
CA TYR A 140 -18.36 -3.34 1.48
C TYR A 140 -19.45 -3.55 0.43
N LYS A 141 -19.83 -2.49 -0.30
CA LYS A 141 -21.03 -2.51 -1.17
C LYS A 141 -20.77 -2.74 -2.66
N GLU A 142 -19.54 -2.56 -3.14
CA GLU A 142 -19.24 -2.64 -4.57
C GLU A 142 -19.25 -4.07 -5.12
N ARG A 143 -18.97 -5.05 -4.27
CA ARG A 143 -18.94 -6.48 -4.62
C ARG A 143 -19.09 -7.30 -3.36
N MET A 144 -19.80 -8.42 -3.44
CA MET A 144 -19.80 -9.37 -2.32
C MET A 144 -18.41 -10.00 -2.18
N LEU A 145 -17.77 -9.79 -1.03
CA LEU A 145 -16.47 -10.38 -0.68
C LEU A 145 -16.70 -11.50 0.33
N ARG A 146 -16.72 -12.75 -0.15
CA ARG A 146 -16.78 -13.94 0.71
C ARG A 146 -15.41 -14.58 0.79
N ASP A 147 -15.04 -15.02 2.00
CA ASP A 147 -13.80 -15.76 2.27
C ASP A 147 -12.56 -15.09 1.65
N THR A 148 -12.48 -13.75 1.77
CA THR A 148 -11.33 -12.98 1.30
C THR A 148 -10.27 -12.90 2.38
N THR A 149 -8.99 -12.86 1.99
CA THR A 149 -7.94 -12.58 2.98
C THR A 149 -7.99 -11.13 3.43
N LEU A 150 -7.64 -10.86 4.69
CA LEU A 150 -7.54 -9.51 5.25
C LEU A 150 -6.56 -8.66 4.42
N GLY A 151 -5.44 -9.25 3.98
CA GLY A 151 -4.49 -8.62 3.08
C GLY A 151 -5.09 -8.25 1.71
N SER A 152 -5.89 -9.13 1.09
CA SER A 152 -6.60 -8.78 -0.16
C SER A 152 -7.58 -7.63 0.03
N LEU A 153 -8.30 -7.61 1.16
CA LEU A 153 -9.23 -6.54 1.50
C LEU A 153 -8.49 -5.20 1.70
N LEU A 154 -7.37 -5.22 2.43
CA LEU A 154 -6.53 -4.03 2.63
C LEU A 154 -6.07 -3.44 1.29
N MET A 155 -5.54 -4.28 0.39
CA MET A 155 -5.10 -3.84 -0.93
C MET A 155 -6.24 -3.17 -1.71
N VAL A 156 -7.43 -3.79 -1.72
CA VAL A 156 -8.62 -3.24 -2.38
C VAL A 156 -8.99 -1.86 -1.82
N LEU A 157 -8.90 -1.67 -0.50
CA LEU A 157 -9.23 -0.41 0.16
C LEU A 157 -8.17 0.67 -0.04
N LEU A 158 -6.88 0.32 -0.03
CA LEU A 158 -5.80 1.26 -0.37
C LEU A 158 -5.96 1.74 -1.83
N ILE A 159 -6.24 0.83 -2.77
CA ILE A 159 -6.49 1.18 -4.18
C ILE A 159 -7.75 2.05 -4.32
N ARG A 160 -8.81 1.73 -3.57
CA ARG A 160 -10.03 2.56 -3.53
C ARG A 160 -9.73 3.97 -3.02
N THR A 161 -8.90 4.09 -1.99
CA THR A 161 -8.50 5.37 -1.39
C THR A 161 -7.67 6.20 -2.37
N VAL A 162 -6.72 5.57 -3.10
CA VAL A 162 -6.00 6.21 -4.20
C VAL A 162 -6.95 6.74 -5.27
N LYS A 163 -7.95 5.94 -5.68
CA LYS A 163 -8.95 6.37 -6.66
C LYS A 163 -9.78 7.55 -6.16
N TYR A 164 -10.24 7.49 -4.91
CA TYR A 164 -11.01 8.57 -4.29
C TYR A 164 -10.19 9.86 -4.26
N ASN A 165 -8.96 9.77 -3.77
CA ASN A 165 -8.01 10.88 -3.71
C ASN A 165 -7.81 11.53 -5.09
N LEU A 166 -7.52 10.73 -6.12
CA LEU A 166 -7.33 11.25 -7.49
C LEU A 166 -8.55 12.03 -8.00
N SER A 167 -9.75 11.58 -7.63
CA SER A 167 -11.01 12.17 -8.11
C SER A 167 -11.48 13.38 -7.32
N LYS A 168 -11.13 13.49 -6.02
CA LYS A 168 -11.72 14.47 -5.10
C LYS A 168 -10.70 15.35 -4.38
N LEU A 169 -9.71 14.74 -3.74
CA LEU A 169 -8.81 15.45 -2.82
C LEU A 169 -7.56 15.98 -3.55
N ARG A 170 -7.03 15.21 -4.51
CA ARG A 170 -5.82 15.51 -5.30
C ARG A 170 -4.59 15.76 -4.43
N ASP A 171 -4.48 14.97 -3.37
CA ASP A 171 -3.47 15.12 -2.34
C ASP A 171 -2.29 14.16 -2.56
N VAL A 172 -1.09 14.69 -2.69
CA VAL A 172 0.12 13.90 -2.98
C VAL A 172 0.50 12.99 -1.79
N TYR A 173 0.28 13.43 -0.55
CA TYR A 173 0.64 12.68 0.65
C TYR A 173 -0.24 11.45 0.81
N LEU A 174 -1.55 11.59 0.59
CA LEU A 174 -2.48 10.45 0.62
C LEU A 174 -2.14 9.39 -0.42
N HIS A 175 -1.73 9.81 -1.63
CA HIS A 175 -1.24 8.88 -2.66
C HIS A 175 0.01 8.14 -2.19
N THR A 176 0.99 8.89 -1.67
CA THR A 176 2.28 8.35 -1.22
C THR A 176 2.09 7.32 -0.10
N ASN A 177 1.29 7.63 0.92
CA ASN A 177 1.01 6.68 2.03
C ASN A 177 0.33 5.40 1.54
N CYS A 178 -0.65 5.50 0.63
CA CYS A 178 -1.32 4.32 0.10
C CYS A 178 -0.37 3.44 -0.74
N LEU A 179 0.43 4.06 -1.61
CA LEU A 179 1.38 3.34 -2.46
C LEU A 179 2.53 2.74 -1.64
N ALA A 180 3.00 3.43 -0.60
CA ALA A 180 4.01 2.94 0.33
C ALA A 180 3.54 1.68 1.06
N ALA A 181 2.32 1.69 1.60
CA ALA A 181 1.73 0.52 2.24
C ALA A 181 1.56 -0.65 1.25
N LEU A 182 1.06 -0.38 0.02
CA LEU A 182 0.96 -1.41 -1.03
C LEU A 182 2.33 -1.99 -1.41
N ALA A 183 3.37 -1.17 -1.48
CA ALA A 183 4.74 -1.59 -1.78
C ALA A 183 5.33 -2.48 -0.68
N ASN A 184 5.13 -2.13 0.59
CA ASN A 184 5.52 -2.96 1.72
C ASN A 184 4.82 -4.33 1.70
N MET A 185 3.55 -4.39 1.29
CA MET A 185 2.78 -5.64 1.22
C MET A 185 3.13 -6.53 0.02
N ALA A 186 3.54 -5.94 -1.11
CA ALA A 186 3.76 -6.63 -2.39
C ALA A 186 4.62 -7.91 -2.32
N PRO A 187 5.80 -7.93 -1.67
CA PRO A 187 6.65 -9.14 -1.64
C PRO A 187 6.06 -10.27 -0.78
N HIS A 188 5.11 -9.95 0.11
CA HIS A 188 4.49 -10.89 1.04
C HIS A 188 3.10 -11.36 0.61
N CYS A 189 2.62 -10.90 -0.55
CA CYS A 189 1.31 -11.26 -1.08
C CYS A 189 1.16 -12.78 -1.15
N ARG A 190 -0.02 -13.27 -0.75
CA ARG A 190 -0.37 -14.68 -0.81
C ARG A 190 -1.86 -14.85 -1.02
N ASP A 191 -2.23 -15.80 -1.86
CA ASP A 191 -3.61 -16.20 -2.11
C ASP A 191 -4.50 -14.96 -2.41
N MET A 192 -3.94 -14.01 -3.18
CA MET A 192 -4.63 -12.77 -3.51
C MET A 192 -5.89 -13.07 -4.31
N SER A 193 -7.02 -12.49 -3.91
CA SER A 193 -8.28 -12.67 -4.63
C SER A 193 -8.19 -12.13 -6.08
N ALA A 194 -8.91 -12.77 -7.01
CA ALA A 194 -9.05 -12.29 -8.38
C ALA A 194 -9.47 -10.81 -8.44
N TYR A 195 -10.31 -10.39 -7.50
CA TYR A 195 -10.76 -9.00 -7.40
C TYR A 195 -9.63 -8.04 -7.01
N ALA A 196 -8.82 -8.38 -6.00
CA ALA A 196 -7.66 -7.57 -5.60
C ALA A 196 -6.61 -7.50 -6.73
N ALA A 197 -6.33 -8.62 -7.40
CA ALA A 197 -5.43 -8.67 -8.55
C ALA A 197 -5.90 -7.76 -9.70
N GLN A 198 -7.18 -7.83 -10.07
CA GLN A 198 -7.78 -6.94 -11.07
C GLN A 198 -7.71 -5.47 -10.66
N ARG A 199 -7.91 -5.15 -9.37
CA ARG A 199 -7.81 -3.78 -8.86
C ARG A 199 -6.38 -3.26 -8.93
N LEU A 200 -5.36 -4.10 -8.69
CA LEU A 200 -3.96 -3.73 -8.85
C LEU A 200 -3.64 -3.36 -10.31
N VAL A 201 -4.06 -4.17 -11.28
CA VAL A 201 -3.88 -3.85 -12.71
C VAL A 201 -4.68 -2.60 -13.11
N SER A 202 -5.87 -2.42 -12.55
CA SER A 202 -6.70 -1.23 -12.78
C SER A 202 -6.08 0.05 -12.20
N LEU A 203 -5.32 -0.05 -11.11
CA LEU A 203 -4.58 1.07 -10.54
C LEU A 203 -3.53 1.59 -11.53
N PHE A 204 -2.75 0.67 -12.12
CA PHE A 204 -1.80 1.01 -13.18
C PHE A 204 -2.51 1.69 -14.35
N ASP A 205 -3.59 1.11 -14.89
CA ASP A 205 -4.34 1.68 -16.02
C ASP A 205 -4.84 3.11 -15.72
N MET A 206 -5.38 3.33 -14.52
CA MET A 206 -5.88 4.63 -14.09
C MET A 206 -4.78 5.70 -14.08
N LEU A 207 -3.64 5.39 -13.47
CA LEU A 207 -2.51 6.32 -13.36
C LEU A 207 -1.82 6.52 -14.71
N ALA A 208 -1.67 5.46 -15.50
CA ALA A 208 -1.14 5.50 -16.86
C ALA A 208 -1.94 6.47 -17.73
N ARG A 209 -3.28 6.39 -17.74
CA ARG A 209 -4.12 7.32 -18.50
C ARG A 209 -3.97 8.77 -18.05
N LYS A 210 -3.85 9.00 -16.74
CA LYS A 210 -3.67 10.36 -16.20
C LYS A 210 -2.29 10.92 -16.59
N TYR A 211 -1.23 10.11 -16.47
CA TYR A 211 0.11 10.44 -16.92
C TYR A 211 0.14 10.75 -18.42
N THR A 212 -0.38 9.87 -19.27
CA THR A 212 -0.38 10.07 -20.73
C THR A 212 -1.08 11.38 -21.12
N ARG A 213 -2.22 11.70 -20.51
CA ARG A 213 -2.90 12.99 -20.78
C ARG A 213 -2.04 14.21 -20.41
N LEU A 214 -1.31 14.14 -19.29
CA LEU A 214 -0.42 15.22 -18.86
C LEU A 214 0.83 15.31 -19.76
N ALA A 215 1.38 14.17 -20.16
CA ALA A 215 2.48 14.07 -21.10
C ALA A 215 2.12 14.64 -22.47
N ASP A 216 0.94 14.30 -23.01
CA ASP A 216 0.45 14.84 -24.28
C ASP A 216 0.26 16.36 -24.21
N ALA A 217 -0.26 16.87 -23.09
CA ALA A 217 -0.41 18.31 -22.87
C ALA A 217 0.94 19.03 -22.76
N ALA A 218 1.92 18.42 -22.08
CA ALA A 218 3.28 18.96 -21.96
C ALA A 218 4.01 18.96 -23.31
N ALA A 219 3.89 17.88 -24.09
CA ALA A 219 4.42 17.79 -25.44
C ALA A 219 3.81 18.84 -26.38
N ALA A 220 2.49 19.05 -26.30
CA ALA A 220 1.80 20.10 -27.05
C ALA A 220 2.26 21.53 -26.66
N ALA A 221 2.71 21.70 -25.41
CA ALA A 221 3.33 22.94 -24.93
C ALA A 221 4.83 23.07 -25.27
N GLY A 222 5.41 22.11 -26.02
CA GLY A 222 6.82 22.12 -26.41
C GLY A 222 7.80 21.75 -25.30
N LEU A 223 7.32 21.13 -24.22
CA LEU A 223 8.15 20.68 -23.11
C LEU A 223 8.68 19.27 -23.37
N ASP A 224 9.90 19.00 -22.90
CA ASP A 224 10.47 17.66 -22.93
C ASP A 224 9.84 16.78 -21.84
N VAL A 225 9.00 15.84 -22.26
CA VAL A 225 8.31 14.87 -21.40
C VAL A 225 9.29 13.85 -20.79
N LEU A 226 10.41 13.60 -21.47
CA LEU A 226 11.41 12.60 -21.07
C LEU A 226 12.55 13.20 -20.24
N ALA A 227 12.60 14.52 -20.12
CA ALA A 227 13.56 15.19 -19.24
C ALA A 227 13.38 14.64 -17.82
N PRO A 228 14.48 14.30 -17.12
CA PRO A 228 14.39 14.01 -15.71
C PRO A 228 13.79 15.23 -15.02
N GLY A 229 12.62 15.07 -14.39
CA GLY A 229 12.12 16.06 -13.46
C GLY A 229 13.22 16.33 -12.46
N ALA A 230 13.53 17.61 -12.19
CA ALA A 230 14.51 18.01 -11.20
C ALA A 230 14.33 17.12 -9.97
N GLU A 231 15.39 16.40 -9.59
CA GLU A 231 15.35 15.36 -8.56
C GLU A 231 14.54 15.88 -7.38
N GLY A 232 13.36 15.30 -7.18
CA GLY A 232 12.52 15.56 -6.02
C GLY A 232 13.21 14.97 -4.81
N GLY A 233 14.18 15.72 -4.29
CA GLY A 233 14.75 15.51 -2.98
C GLY A 233 13.60 15.49 -1.97
N SER A 234 13.52 14.37 -1.26
CA SER A 234 13.04 14.34 0.12
C SER A 234 13.55 15.57 0.88
N GLY A 235 12.64 16.30 1.52
CA GLY A 235 12.86 17.18 2.68
C GLY A 235 14.09 18.10 2.66
N GLY A 236 13.87 19.40 2.46
CA GLY A 236 14.91 20.41 2.69
C GLY A 236 14.36 21.83 2.61
N ASP A 237 14.42 22.52 3.74
CA ASP A 237 13.90 23.86 4.04
C ASP A 237 14.12 24.94 2.98
N GLY A 238 13.09 25.75 2.80
CA GLY A 238 13.12 27.00 2.05
C GLY A 238 11.94 27.86 2.42
N ASP A 239 12.10 28.59 3.54
CA ASP A 239 11.25 29.72 3.93
C ASP A 239 11.07 30.67 2.74
N GLY A 240 9.82 30.91 2.37
CA GLY A 240 9.45 31.63 1.16
C GLY A 240 7.98 31.42 0.82
N ASP A 241 7.13 32.16 1.52
CA ASP A 241 5.83 32.68 1.08
C ASP A 241 5.22 31.97 -0.16
N ARG A 242 4.52 30.86 0.08
CA ARG A 242 3.84 30.07 -0.96
C ARG A 242 2.33 30.16 -0.78
N ASP A 243 1.79 31.30 -1.16
CA ASP A 243 0.39 31.42 -1.58
C ASP A 243 0.14 30.44 -2.75
N GLY A 244 -0.58 29.34 -2.50
CA GLY A 244 -1.19 28.47 -3.52
C GLY A 244 -0.23 27.68 -4.41
N VAL A 245 0.35 26.59 -3.90
CA VAL A 245 1.23 25.69 -4.68
C VAL A 245 0.42 24.77 -5.60
N GLY A 246 -0.15 25.34 -6.65
CA GLY A 246 -0.40 24.64 -7.90
C GLY A 246 0.91 24.54 -8.66
N GLY A 247 1.72 23.52 -8.38
CA GLY A 247 2.84 23.17 -9.25
C GLY A 247 2.31 23.02 -10.67
N GLY A 248 2.90 23.74 -11.64
CA GLY A 248 2.39 23.77 -13.01
C GLY A 248 2.23 22.35 -13.61
N ALA A 249 1.50 22.25 -14.71
CA ALA A 249 1.27 20.98 -15.43
C ALA A 249 2.51 20.04 -15.56
N PRO A 250 3.76 20.54 -15.71
CA PRO A 250 4.95 19.69 -15.76
C PRO A 250 5.29 19.01 -14.41
N ALA A 251 5.10 19.71 -13.29
CA ALA A 251 5.34 19.14 -11.95
C ALA A 251 4.31 18.04 -11.63
N GLU A 252 3.03 18.28 -11.95
CA GLU A 252 1.99 17.27 -11.81
C GLU A 252 2.30 16.01 -12.65
N MET A 253 2.77 16.19 -13.89
CA MET A 253 3.18 15.08 -14.76
C MET A 253 4.28 14.21 -14.12
N HIS A 254 5.33 14.82 -13.57
CA HIS A 254 6.42 14.08 -12.93
C HIS A 254 5.97 13.33 -11.68
N ILE A 255 5.08 13.92 -10.86
CA ILE A 255 4.48 13.23 -9.70
C ILE A 255 3.74 11.97 -10.15
N PHE A 256 2.93 12.04 -11.21
CA PHE A 256 2.25 10.85 -11.75
C PHE A 256 3.21 9.84 -12.36
N ALA A 257 4.34 10.28 -12.93
CA ALA A 257 5.37 9.38 -13.40
C ALA A 257 6.00 8.59 -12.23
N ASP A 258 6.23 9.24 -11.08
CA ASP A 258 6.76 8.59 -9.88
C ASP A 258 5.75 7.60 -9.29
N PHE A 259 4.46 7.98 -9.22
CA PHE A 259 3.40 7.05 -8.81
C PHE A 259 3.29 5.84 -9.73
N LEU A 260 3.37 6.04 -11.05
CA LEU A 260 3.33 4.95 -12.02
C LEU A 260 4.52 4.01 -11.86
N ARG A 261 5.71 4.57 -11.60
CA ARG A 261 6.92 3.79 -11.30
C ARG A 261 6.73 2.91 -10.05
N ILE A 262 6.23 3.47 -8.95
CA ILE A 262 6.00 2.71 -7.71
C ILE A 262 5.00 1.58 -7.95
N VAL A 263 3.94 1.81 -8.74
CA VAL A 263 2.96 0.76 -9.08
C VAL A 263 3.60 -0.36 -9.93
N LEU A 264 4.46 -0.01 -10.88
CA LEU A 264 5.23 -1.00 -11.63
C LEU A 264 6.20 -1.79 -10.75
N GLU A 265 6.82 -1.15 -9.76
CA GLU A 265 7.68 -1.78 -8.76
C GLU A 265 6.88 -2.70 -7.82
N ILE A 266 5.66 -2.33 -7.42
CA ILE A 266 4.70 -3.18 -6.67
C ILE A 266 4.38 -4.45 -7.46
N ILE A 267 4.02 -4.31 -8.75
CA ILE A 267 3.74 -5.45 -9.62
C ILE A 267 4.99 -6.33 -9.74
N ASN A 268 6.16 -5.74 -10.00
CA ASN A 268 7.42 -6.47 -10.10
C ASN A 268 7.78 -7.20 -8.82
N SER A 269 7.61 -6.58 -7.65
CA SER A 269 7.86 -7.20 -6.35
C SER A 269 6.95 -8.42 -6.16
N THR A 270 5.67 -8.30 -6.49
CA THR A 270 4.73 -9.42 -6.46
C THR A 270 5.16 -10.54 -7.40
N LEU A 271 5.55 -10.22 -8.64
CA LEU A 271 6.00 -11.19 -9.64
C LEU A 271 7.35 -11.86 -9.29
N THR A 272 8.21 -11.17 -8.55
CA THR A 272 9.53 -11.66 -8.16
C THR A 272 9.45 -12.56 -6.94
N TYR A 273 8.76 -12.13 -5.89
CA TYR A 273 8.82 -12.77 -4.57
C TYR A 273 7.59 -13.62 -4.23
N ALA A 274 6.45 -13.32 -4.85
CA ALA A 274 5.15 -13.86 -4.43
C ALA A 274 4.41 -14.66 -5.53
N LEU A 275 4.87 -14.61 -6.78
CA LEU A 275 4.16 -15.15 -7.95
C LEU A 275 3.61 -16.57 -7.79
N PRO A 276 4.38 -17.57 -7.31
CA PRO A 276 3.90 -18.95 -7.24
C PRO A 276 2.64 -19.13 -6.37
N LYS A 277 2.39 -18.20 -5.44
CA LYS A 277 1.22 -18.19 -4.54
C LYS A 277 0.10 -17.26 -5.00
N ASN A 278 0.25 -16.60 -6.15
CA ASN A 278 -0.67 -15.57 -6.64
C ASN A 278 -0.96 -15.72 -8.14
N PRO A 279 -1.51 -16.87 -8.60
CA PRO A 279 -1.84 -17.08 -10.02
C PRO A 279 -2.84 -16.05 -10.56
N GLU A 280 -3.73 -15.53 -9.71
CA GLU A 280 -4.72 -14.50 -10.08
C GLU A 280 -4.08 -13.19 -10.57
N VAL A 281 -2.89 -12.85 -10.07
CA VAL A 281 -2.15 -11.66 -10.54
C VAL A 281 -1.68 -11.88 -11.97
N VAL A 282 -1.17 -13.07 -12.28
CA VAL A 282 -0.77 -13.45 -13.64
C VAL A 282 -1.97 -13.46 -14.57
N TYR A 283 -3.10 -14.05 -14.13
CA TYR A 283 -4.34 -14.03 -14.89
C TYR A 283 -4.79 -12.60 -15.23
N ALA A 284 -4.80 -11.70 -14.25
CA ALA A 284 -5.19 -10.31 -14.46
C ALA A 284 -4.25 -9.57 -15.42
N LEU A 285 -2.94 -9.82 -15.35
CA LEU A 285 -1.96 -9.24 -16.27
C LEU A 285 -2.10 -9.80 -17.69
N LEU A 286 -2.30 -11.12 -17.84
CA LEU A 286 -2.50 -11.77 -19.13
C LEU A 286 -3.74 -11.26 -19.87
N HIS A 287 -4.78 -10.85 -19.14
CA HIS A 287 -5.99 -10.27 -19.74
C HIS A 287 -5.78 -8.83 -20.24
N ARG A 288 -4.77 -8.12 -19.74
CA ARG A 288 -4.55 -6.68 -20.01
C ARG A 288 -3.10 -6.38 -20.40
N GLN A 289 -2.47 -7.28 -21.15
CA GLN A 289 -1.04 -7.17 -21.52
C GLN A 289 -0.75 -5.92 -22.36
N GLU A 290 -1.74 -5.48 -23.14
CA GLU A 290 -1.66 -4.29 -24.00
C GLU A 290 -1.41 -3.00 -23.23
N LEU A 291 -1.76 -2.96 -21.94
CA LEU A 291 -1.57 -1.79 -21.09
C LEU A 291 -0.11 -1.38 -20.94
N PHE A 292 0.81 -2.34 -21.04
CA PHE A 292 2.24 -2.10 -20.79
C PHE A 292 3.01 -1.72 -22.05
N GLU A 293 2.44 -1.95 -23.24
CA GLU A 293 3.12 -1.72 -24.52
C GLU A 293 3.56 -0.26 -24.72
N PRO A 294 2.72 0.77 -24.43
CA PRO A 294 3.10 2.17 -24.61
C PRO A 294 4.31 2.59 -23.77
N PHE A 295 4.61 1.86 -22.69
CA PHE A 295 5.66 2.19 -21.73
C PHE A 295 6.95 1.40 -21.93
N ALA A 296 6.99 0.47 -22.89
CA ALA A 296 8.13 -0.42 -23.10
C ALA A 296 9.43 0.31 -23.46
N GLN A 297 9.35 1.46 -24.13
CA GLN A 297 10.48 2.29 -24.52
C GLN A 297 10.70 3.49 -23.59
N HIS A 298 9.84 3.64 -22.57
CA HIS A 298 9.92 4.80 -21.68
C HIS A 298 11.13 4.68 -20.75
N PRO A 299 12.06 5.65 -20.70
CA PRO A 299 13.33 5.52 -19.95
C PRO A 299 13.15 5.19 -18.47
N ARG A 300 12.10 5.71 -17.82
CA ARG A 300 11.80 5.44 -16.40
C ARG A 300 11.13 4.09 -16.14
N PHE A 301 10.53 3.44 -17.14
CA PHE A 301 9.64 2.29 -16.96
C PHE A 301 10.10 1.04 -17.72
N SER A 302 10.94 1.19 -18.73
CA SER A 302 11.32 0.13 -19.68
C SER A 302 11.83 -1.13 -18.99
N GLU A 303 12.70 -1.01 -17.99
CA GLU A 303 13.24 -2.16 -17.25
C GLU A 303 12.16 -2.91 -16.46
N LEU A 304 11.24 -2.17 -15.80
CA LEU A 304 10.14 -2.74 -15.03
C LEU A 304 9.10 -3.40 -15.94
N VAL A 305 8.82 -2.78 -17.09
CA VAL A 305 7.91 -3.31 -18.11
C VAL A 305 8.51 -4.55 -18.78
N LEU A 306 9.82 -4.57 -19.02
CA LEU A 306 10.50 -5.73 -19.60
C LEU A 306 10.35 -6.98 -18.74
N ASN A 307 10.50 -6.85 -17.42
CA ASN A 307 10.25 -7.95 -16.49
C ASN A 307 8.81 -8.49 -16.60
N ILE A 308 7.81 -7.59 -16.64
CA ILE A 308 6.40 -7.98 -16.81
C ILE A 308 6.23 -8.72 -18.15
N LYS A 309 6.80 -8.20 -19.25
CA LYS A 309 6.76 -8.85 -20.57
C LYS A 309 7.41 -10.23 -20.57
N ASN A 310 8.54 -10.41 -19.89
CA ASN A 310 9.22 -11.71 -19.78
C ASN A 310 8.36 -12.74 -19.03
N VAL A 311 7.73 -12.32 -17.94
CA VAL A 311 6.77 -13.18 -17.20
C VAL A 311 5.60 -13.55 -18.10
N LEU A 312 4.98 -12.58 -18.76
CA LEU A 312 3.87 -12.83 -19.66
C LEU A 312 4.27 -13.75 -20.82
N ALA A 313 5.47 -13.61 -21.38
CA ALA A 313 5.98 -14.49 -22.41
C ALA A 313 6.13 -15.95 -21.93
N TYR A 314 6.60 -16.18 -20.69
CA TYR A 314 6.64 -17.51 -20.10
C TYR A 314 5.24 -18.13 -19.97
N PHE A 315 4.26 -17.36 -19.50
CA PHE A 315 2.90 -17.85 -19.35
C PHE A 315 2.17 -18.04 -20.68
N ASN A 316 2.32 -17.11 -21.65
CA ASN A 316 1.79 -17.27 -23.01
C ASN A 316 2.34 -18.57 -23.65
N ARG A 317 3.64 -18.84 -23.54
CA ARG A 317 4.23 -20.12 -24.02
C ARG A 317 3.64 -21.35 -23.32
N SER A 318 3.32 -21.22 -22.03
CA SER A 318 2.68 -22.30 -21.26
C SER A 318 1.25 -22.55 -21.73
N MET A 319 0.53 -21.49 -22.11
CA MET A 319 -0.80 -21.57 -22.72
C MET A 319 -0.74 -22.20 -24.11
N ASP A 320 0.21 -21.78 -24.95
CA ASP A 320 0.41 -22.34 -26.28
C ASP A 320 0.77 -23.84 -26.23
N ALA A 321 1.63 -24.23 -25.27
CA ALA A 321 2.04 -25.61 -25.06
C ALA A 321 0.91 -26.53 -24.59
N ALA A 322 -0.18 -25.96 -24.02
CA ALA A 322 -1.38 -26.74 -23.72
C ALA A 322 -2.08 -27.23 -25.00
N GLY A 323 -1.79 -26.62 -26.16
CA GLY A 323 -2.20 -27.10 -27.48
C GLY A 323 -3.72 -27.17 -27.68
N MET A 324 -4.47 -26.32 -26.97
CA MET A 324 -5.94 -26.36 -26.97
C MET A 324 -6.53 -25.42 -28.03
N ASP A 325 -7.56 -25.89 -28.72
CA ASP A 325 -8.33 -25.06 -29.66
C ASP A 325 -8.96 -23.85 -28.94
N ALA A 326 -9.07 -22.73 -29.66
CA ALA A 326 -9.63 -21.48 -29.13
C ALA A 326 -11.03 -21.67 -28.47
N ALA A 327 -11.85 -22.58 -29.01
CA ALA A 327 -13.19 -22.87 -28.52
C ALA A 327 -13.25 -23.66 -27.20
N GLN A 328 -12.11 -24.24 -26.76
CA GLN A 328 -12.04 -25.07 -25.54
C GLN A 328 -11.53 -24.30 -24.32
N TRP A 329 -11.12 -23.04 -24.49
CA TRP A 329 -10.64 -22.22 -23.37
C TRP A 329 -11.81 -21.72 -22.52
N THR A 330 -11.90 -22.21 -21.30
CA THR A 330 -12.75 -21.64 -20.24
C THR A 330 -11.90 -20.92 -19.19
N THR A 331 -12.54 -20.09 -18.36
CA THR A 331 -11.85 -19.36 -17.27
C THR A 331 -11.17 -20.32 -16.31
N GLU A 332 -11.83 -21.43 -15.97
CA GLU A 332 -11.31 -22.48 -15.11
C GLU A 332 -10.07 -23.11 -15.72
N ARG A 333 -10.10 -23.41 -17.02
CA ARG A 333 -8.97 -24.04 -17.70
C ARG A 333 -7.75 -23.14 -17.81
N VAL A 334 -7.96 -21.85 -18.10
CA VAL A 334 -6.89 -20.84 -18.08
C VAL A 334 -6.26 -20.79 -16.69
N THR A 335 -7.09 -20.76 -15.64
CA THR A 335 -6.63 -20.71 -14.24
C THR A 335 -5.83 -21.96 -13.85
N GLU A 336 -6.26 -23.15 -14.28
CA GLU A 336 -5.52 -24.40 -14.08
C GLU A 336 -4.13 -24.37 -14.72
N VAL A 337 -4.03 -23.95 -15.98
CA VAL A 337 -2.75 -23.87 -16.71
C VAL A 337 -1.82 -22.85 -16.04
N ILE A 338 -2.34 -21.66 -15.69
CA ILE A 338 -1.56 -20.65 -14.97
C ILE A 338 -1.08 -21.17 -13.63
N THR A 339 -1.94 -21.82 -12.86
CA THR A 339 -1.58 -22.37 -11.53
C THR A 339 -0.47 -23.41 -11.65
N ALA A 340 -0.58 -24.33 -12.63
CA ALA A 340 0.44 -25.34 -12.89
C ALA A 340 1.78 -24.72 -13.34
N ALA A 341 1.74 -23.69 -14.19
CA ALA A 341 2.92 -22.98 -14.66
C ALA A 341 3.57 -22.11 -13.57
N ALA A 342 2.77 -21.50 -12.69
CA ALA A 342 3.22 -20.68 -11.56
C ALA A 342 3.99 -21.50 -10.52
N ALA A 343 3.57 -22.73 -10.26
CA ALA A 343 4.30 -23.64 -9.36
C ALA A 343 5.73 -23.97 -9.86
N LYS A 344 5.91 -24.00 -11.19
CA LYS A 344 7.20 -24.27 -11.84
C LYS A 344 8.01 -23.01 -12.12
N PHE A 345 7.39 -21.83 -11.96
CA PHE A 345 8.04 -20.56 -12.24
C PHE A 345 9.24 -20.33 -11.32
N ARG A 346 10.31 -19.77 -11.88
CA ARG A 346 11.52 -19.35 -11.18
C ARG A 346 11.85 -17.92 -11.60
N ALA A 347 11.77 -17.00 -10.64
CA ALA A 347 11.96 -15.57 -10.88
C ALA A 347 13.37 -15.27 -11.41
N GLU A 348 14.39 -15.92 -10.85
CA GLU A 348 15.81 -15.77 -11.23
C GLU A 348 16.07 -15.97 -12.73
N SER A 349 15.26 -16.79 -13.41
CA SER A 349 15.44 -17.11 -14.83
C SER A 349 14.67 -16.16 -15.78
N HIS A 350 13.74 -15.36 -15.27
CA HIS A 350 12.80 -14.59 -16.10
C HIS A 350 12.74 -13.10 -15.74
N VAL A 351 13.19 -12.73 -14.55
CA VAL A 351 12.97 -11.41 -13.95
C VAL A 351 14.30 -10.87 -13.43
N ARG A 352 14.63 -9.63 -13.81
CA ARG A 352 15.71 -8.89 -13.16
C ARG A 352 15.25 -8.50 -11.75
N VAL A 353 16.02 -8.89 -10.74
CA VAL A 353 15.72 -8.53 -9.35
C VAL A 353 16.00 -7.04 -9.16
N PHE A 354 14.97 -6.28 -8.79
CA PHE A 354 15.09 -4.91 -8.32
C PHE A 354 15.20 -4.88 -6.80
N GLN A 355 15.75 -3.79 -6.26
CA GLN A 355 15.75 -3.57 -4.82
C GLN A 355 14.31 -3.54 -4.31
N GLU A 356 14.07 -4.26 -3.23
CA GLU A 356 12.77 -4.26 -2.55
C GLU A 356 12.45 -2.86 -2.02
N LEU A 357 11.25 -2.38 -2.33
CA LEU A 357 10.75 -1.13 -1.78
C LEU A 357 10.39 -1.34 -0.31
N ARG A 358 11.02 -0.55 0.57
CA ARG A 358 10.73 -0.54 2.01
C ARG A 358 10.48 0.89 2.44
N PHE A 359 9.23 1.16 2.79
CA PHE A 359 8.79 2.47 3.22
C PHE A 359 8.51 2.47 4.71
N THR A 360 9.07 3.48 5.38
CA THR A 360 8.86 3.71 6.80
C THR A 360 8.13 5.03 7.03
N TYR A 361 7.27 5.05 8.04
CA TYR A 361 6.69 6.28 8.54
C TYR A 361 7.78 7.04 9.30
N GLU A 362 7.98 8.31 8.96
CA GLU A 362 8.85 9.22 9.69
C GLU A 362 8.02 10.45 10.08
N GLU A 363 7.86 10.70 11.37
CA GLU A 363 7.16 11.90 11.86
C GLU A 363 7.87 13.18 11.36
N GLU A 364 7.10 14.21 10.99
CA GLU A 364 7.66 15.48 10.49
C GLU A 364 8.45 16.21 11.59
N THR A 365 9.23 17.23 11.22
CA THR A 365 10.00 18.02 12.20
C THR A 365 9.11 18.80 13.17
N SER A 366 7.93 19.22 12.72
CA SER A 366 6.97 20.04 13.48
C SER A 366 5.58 19.37 13.49
N PRO A 367 5.43 18.15 14.05
CA PRO A 367 4.18 17.41 14.00
C PRO A 367 3.04 18.12 14.75
N GLU A 368 3.37 19.00 15.69
CA GLU A 368 2.41 19.81 16.44
C GLU A 368 1.54 20.70 15.54
N GLU A 369 2.03 21.14 14.39
CA GLU A 369 1.26 21.97 13.45
C GLU A 369 0.02 21.22 12.93
N PHE A 370 0.13 19.90 12.80
CA PHE A 370 -0.97 19.02 12.43
C PHE A 370 -1.75 18.54 13.65
N PHE A 371 -1.05 17.95 14.64
CA PHE A 371 -1.70 17.25 15.75
C PHE A 371 -2.37 18.18 16.74
N VAL A 372 -1.79 19.36 17.05
CA VAL A 372 -2.36 20.26 18.07
C VAL A 372 -3.71 20.81 17.61
N PRO A 373 -3.85 21.45 16.43
CA PRO A 373 -5.15 21.90 15.94
C PRO A 373 -6.15 20.75 15.79
N TYR A 374 -5.69 19.57 15.35
CA TYR A 374 -6.57 18.42 15.18
C TYR A 374 -7.13 17.93 16.51
N VAL A 375 -6.28 17.72 17.53
CA VAL A 375 -6.73 17.30 18.87
C VAL A 375 -7.67 18.34 19.48
N TRP A 376 -7.34 19.63 19.37
CA TRP A 376 -8.22 20.71 19.87
C TRP A 376 -9.56 20.79 19.13
N SER A 377 -9.64 20.37 17.87
CA SER A 377 -10.93 20.29 17.17
C SER A 377 -11.85 19.18 17.68
N LEU A 378 -11.29 18.22 18.44
CA LEU A 378 -12.00 17.07 18.96
C LEU A 378 -12.40 17.21 20.43
N VAL A 379 -11.81 18.13 21.19
CA VAL A 379 -12.11 18.42 22.60
C VAL A 379 -13.08 19.59 22.66
#